data_AF-A0A2V5LAV5-F1
#
_entry.id   AF-A0A2V5LAV5-F1
#
_cell.length_a   1.000
_cell.length_b   1.000
_cell.length_c   1.000
_cell.angle_alpha   90.00
_cell.angle_beta   90.00
_cell.angle_gamma   90.00
#
_symmetry.space_group_name_H-M   'P 1'
#
loop_
_entity.id
_entity.type
_entity.pdbx_description
1 polymer ?
#
loop_
_entity_poly.entity_id
_entity_poly.type
_entity_poly.pdbx_seq_one_letter_code
_entity_poly.pdbx_strand_id
1 'polypeptide(L)' 'IAFKASLPFRFATLIPPSAFSLGAAGGHIYQMIVAKNFSPGNVGVVLPIDIVIPVVGFVFLWLSYKHPKPGIANRKLI' A
#
# COMPACT_ATOMS: atom_id res chain seq x y z
N ILE A 1 -2.16 15.01 0.06
CA ILE A 1 -0.80 15.61 0.02
C ILE A 1 0.18 14.75 -0.79
N ALA A 2 0.32 13.43 -0.52
CA ALA A 2 1.22 12.54 -1.28
C ALA A 2 0.91 12.41 -2.80
N PHE A 3 -0.36 12.40 -3.22
CA PHE A 3 -0.75 12.29 -4.64
C PHE A 3 -0.33 13.48 -5.55
N LYS A 4 0.14 14.59 -4.98
CA LYS A 4 0.71 15.73 -5.71
C LYS A 4 2.25 15.73 -5.73
N ALA A 5 2.88 14.88 -4.92
CA ALA A 5 4.33 14.82 -4.77
C ALA A 5 5.00 14.04 -5.91
N SER A 6 6.34 14.10 -5.97
CA SER A 6 7.14 13.36 -6.92
C SER A 6 6.98 11.85 -6.75
N LEU A 7 7.24 11.08 -7.81
CA LEU A 7 7.11 9.62 -7.74
C LEU A 7 7.94 8.99 -6.60
N PRO A 8 9.22 9.38 -6.37
CA PRO A 8 10.00 8.86 -5.24
C PRO A 8 9.37 9.13 -3.87
N PHE A 9 8.74 10.30 -3.70
CA PHE A 9 8.05 10.63 -2.46
C PHE A 9 6.84 9.71 -2.25
N ARG A 10 6.08 9.42 -3.31
CA ARG A 10 4.93 8.49 -3.22
C ARG A 10 5.39 7.09 -2.82
N PHE A 11 6.48 6.59 -3.40
CA PHE A 11 7.11 5.33 -2.99
C PHE A 11 7.49 5.34 -1.51
N ALA A 12 8.22 6.37 -1.06
CA ALA A 12 8.68 6.50 0.33
C ALA A 12 7.50 6.55 1.33
N THR A 13 6.38 7.17 0.96
CA THR A 13 5.19 7.21 1.81
C THR A 13 4.36 5.93 1.79
N LEU A 14 4.49 5.10 0.75
CA LEU A 14 3.70 3.87 0.60
C LEU A 14 4.36 2.66 1.26
N ILE A 15 5.69 2.56 1.22
CA ILE A 15 6.43 1.39 1.70
C ILE A 15 6.20 1.13 3.20
N PRO A 16 6.40 2.09 4.14
CA PRO A 16 6.26 1.83 5.56
C PRO A 16 4.86 1.30 5.98
N PRO A 17 3.73 1.94 5.62
CA PRO A 17 2.42 1.43 5.98
C PRO A 17 2.09 0.10 5.28
N SER A 18 2.60 -0.13 4.07
CA SER A 18 2.41 -1.41 3.36
C SER A 18 3.14 -2.56 4.05
N ALA A 19 4.39 -2.34 4.45
CA ALA A 19 5.17 -3.34 5.18
C ALA A 19 4.54 -3.66 6.54
N PHE A 20 4.07 -2.65 7.26
CA PHE A 20 3.37 -2.84 8.53
C PHE A 20 2.08 -3.66 8.35
N SER A 21 1.22 -3.29 7.39
CA SER A 21 -0.07 -3.95 7.17
C SER A 21 0.12 -5.41 6.74
N LEU A 22 1.04 -5.69 5.80
CA LEU A 22 1.34 -7.06 5.38
C LEU A 22 1.96 -7.89 6.53
N GLY A 23 2.76 -7.27 7.39
CA GLY A 23 3.27 -7.89 8.61
C GLY A 23 2.14 -8.25 9.59
N ALA A 24 1.16 -7.38 9.77
CA ALA A 24 -0.02 -7.63 10.58
C ALA A 24 -0.88 -8.78 10.02
N ALA A 25 -1.12 -8.82 8.70
CA ALA A 25 -1.76 -9.94 8.04
C ALA A 25 -1.03 -11.28 8.31
N GLY A 26 0.30 -11.28 8.24
CA GLY A 26 1.11 -12.44 8.61
C GLY A 26 0.91 -12.87 10.06
N GLY A 27 0.86 -11.91 10.99
CA GLY A 27 0.55 -12.15 12.40
C GLY A 27 -0.85 -12.75 12.60
N HIS A 28 -1.85 -12.23 11.88
CA HIS A 28 -3.22 -12.75 11.92
C HIS A 28 -3.30 -14.20 11.41
N ILE A 29 -2.63 -14.51 10.29
CA ILE A 29 -2.51 -15.87 9.75
C ILE A 29 -1.82 -16.80 10.75
N TYR A 30 -0.73 -16.34 11.37
CA TYR A 30 -0.04 -17.12 12.40
C TYR A 30 -0.98 -17.46 13.57
N GLN A 31 -1.75 -16.48 14.06
CA GLN A 31 -2.75 -16.71 15.12
C GLN A 31 -3.88 -17.67 14.70
N MET A 32 -4.30 -17.65 13.42
CA MET A 32 -5.26 -18.63 12.90
C MET A 32 -4.71 -20.05 12.94
N ILE A 33 -3.44 -20.22 12.59
CA ILE A 33 -2.81 -21.54 12.50
C ILE A 33 -2.52 -22.09 13.90
N VAL A 34 -1.83 -21.31 14.73
CA VAL A 34 -1.28 -21.74 16.03
C VAL A 34 -2.31 -21.66 17.14
N ALA A 35 -3.01 -20.53 17.26
CA ALA A 35 -3.95 -20.30 18.36
C ALA A 35 -5.40 -20.66 17.98
N LYS A 36 -5.66 -21.11 16.75
CA LYS A 36 -7.00 -21.34 16.20
C LYS A 36 -7.95 -20.15 16.44
N ASN A 37 -7.39 -18.95 16.43
CA ASN A 37 -8.14 -17.73 16.68
C ASN A 37 -8.85 -17.27 15.41
N PHE A 38 -10.11 -17.63 15.25
CA PHE A 38 -10.96 -17.19 14.14
C PHE A 38 -11.94 -16.09 14.55
N SER A 39 -11.62 -15.35 15.63
CA SER A 39 -12.46 -14.25 16.07
C SER A 39 -12.58 -13.15 15.00
N PRO A 40 -13.67 -12.38 14.99
CA PRO A 40 -13.87 -11.30 14.02
C PRO A 40 -12.75 -10.25 14.00
N GLY A 41 -12.06 -10.04 15.13
CA GLY A 41 -10.90 -9.14 15.21
C GLY A 41 -9.61 -9.69 14.60
N ASN A 42 -9.53 -11.00 14.35
CA ASN A 42 -8.37 -11.65 13.74
C ASN A 42 -8.58 -12.01 12.27
N VAL A 43 -9.77 -12.51 11.91
CA VAL A 43 -10.06 -13.07 10.57
C VAL A 43 -11.20 -12.33 9.86
N GLY A 44 -11.93 -11.48 10.59
CA GLY A 44 -12.96 -10.65 10.00
C GLY A 44 -12.36 -9.57 9.11
N VAL A 45 -12.88 -8.35 9.18
CA VAL A 45 -12.51 -7.28 8.23
C VAL A 45 -11.01 -6.90 8.30
N VAL A 46 -10.35 -7.16 9.43
CA VAL A 46 -8.94 -6.77 9.67
C VAL A 46 -7.97 -7.45 8.70
N LEU A 47 -7.96 -8.78 8.63
CA LEU A 47 -7.01 -9.54 7.80
C LEU A 47 -7.10 -9.20 6.29
N PRO A 48 -8.29 -9.13 5.66
CA PRO A 48 -8.40 -8.69 4.28
C PRO A 48 -7.95 -7.24 4.06
N ILE A 49 -8.25 -6.31 4.98
CA ILE A 49 -7.84 -4.90 4.84
C ILE A 49 -6.32 -4.77 4.86
N ASP A 50 -5.65 -5.52 5.72
CA ASP A 50 -4.19 -5.55 5.83
C ASP A 50 -3.50 -5.97 4.52
N ILE A 51 -4.21 -6.64 3.62
CA ILE A 51 -3.73 -7.05 2.29
C ILE A 51 -4.23 -6.10 1.20
N VAL A 52 -5.53 -5.75 1.21
CA VAL A 52 -6.17 -4.96 0.16
C VAL A 52 -5.60 -3.54 0.10
N ILE A 53 -5.36 -2.88 1.23
CA ILE A 53 -4.83 -1.52 1.24
C ILE A 53 -3.44 -1.44 0.59
N PRO A 54 -2.45 -2.29 0.97
CA PRO A 54 -1.16 -2.34 0.27
C PRO A 54 -1.30 -2.58 -1.23
N VAL A 55 -2.12 -3.56 -1.64
CA VAL A 55 -2.32 -3.91 -3.06
C VAL A 55 -2.88 -2.72 -3.84
N VAL A 56 -3.95 -2.09 -3.34
CA VAL A 56 -4.54 -0.91 -3.99
C VAL A 56 -3.54 0.24 -4.06
N GLY A 57 -2.76 0.46 -2.99
CA GLY A 57 -1.71 1.46 -2.96
C GLY A 57 -0.65 1.25 -4.05
N PHE A 58 -0.17 0.01 -4.22
CA PHE A 58 0.78 -0.33 -5.27
C PHE A 58 0.18 -0.22 -6.67
N VAL A 59 -1.09 -0.61 -6.85
CA VAL A 59 -1.80 -0.43 -8.13
C VAL A 59 -1.87 1.05 -8.50
N PHE A 60 -2.23 1.93 -7.57
CA PHE A 60 -2.28 3.37 -7.83
C PHE A 60 -0.90 3.97 -8.08
N LEU A 61 0.14 3.49 -7.40
CA LEU A 61 1.51 3.89 -7.66
C LEU A 61 1.96 3.48 -9.06
N TRP A 62 1.62 2.27 -9.49
CA TRP A 62 1.91 1.76 -10.83
C TRP A 62 1.17 2.55 -11.93
N LEU A 63 -0.11 2.83 -11.74
CA LEU A 63 -0.88 3.69 -12.65
C LEU A 63 -0.28 5.10 -12.72
N SER A 64 0.15 5.63 -11.59
CA SER A 64 0.85 6.92 -11.53
C SER A 64 2.21 6.90 -12.24
N TYR A 65 2.89 5.76 -12.29
CA TYR A 65 4.14 5.61 -13.02
C TYR A 65 3.91 5.54 -14.53
N LYS A 66 2.87 4.82 -14.98
CA LYS A 66 2.52 4.69 -16.40
C LYS A 66 1.92 5.95 -17.03
N HIS A 67 1.18 6.74 -16.24
CA HIS A 67 0.53 7.96 -16.72
C HIS A 67 1.06 9.19 -15.98
N PRO A 68 2.33 9.58 -16.21
CA PRO A 68 2.85 10.82 -15.67
C PRO A 68 2.05 11.98 -16.27
N LYS A 69 1.69 12.97 -15.45
CA LYS A 69 1.01 14.18 -15.93
C LYS A 69 1.89 14.83 -17.01
N PRO A 70 1.32 15.36 -18.12
CA PRO A 70 2.08 16.04 -19.20
C PRO A 70 2.86 17.32 -18.81
N GLY A 71 3.14 17.57 -17.53
CA GLY A 71 3.43 18.92 -17.01
C GLY A 71 4.86 19.19 -16.53
N ILE A 72 5.88 18.38 -16.84
CA ILE A 72 7.28 18.67 -16.47
C ILE A 72 8.28 18.36 -17.60
N ALA A 73 7.88 17.70 -18.68
CA ALA A 73 8.76 17.47 -19.84
C ALA A 73 9.11 18.76 -20.62
N ASN A 74 8.37 19.85 -20.40
CA ASN A 74 8.51 21.10 -21.16
C ASN A 74 9.20 22.25 -20.39
N ARG A 75 9.83 21.98 -19.23
CA ARG A 75 10.60 22.99 -18.45
C ARG A 75 12.12 22.78 -18.58
N LYS A 76 12.57 22.31 -19.74
CA LYS A 76 14.01 22.26 -20.12
C LYS A 76 14.30 22.96 -21.46
N LEU A 77 13.35 23.75 -21.97
CA LEU A 77 13.47 24.45 -23.26
C LEU A 77 13.17 25.95 -23.16
N ILE A 78 13.47 26.58 -22.02
CA ILE A 78 13.55 28.05 -21.91
C ILE A 78 14.72 28.39 -21.00
#